data_AF-A0A951TVQ2-F1
#
_entry.id   AF-A0A951TVQ2-F1
#
_cell.length_a   1.000
_cell.length_b   1.000
_cell.length_c   1.000
_cell.angle_alpha   90.00
_cell.angle_beta   90.00
_cell.angle_gamma   90.00
#
_symmetry.space_group_name_H-M   'P 1'
#
loop_
_entity.id
_entity.type
_entity.pdbx_description
1 polymer ?
#
loop_
_entity_poly.entity_id
_entity_poly.type
_entity_poly.pdbx_seq_one_letter_code
_entity_poly.pdbx_strand_id
1 'polypeptide(L)' 'MKLQDITKKTDAELMELVKTSRDDLAKAVIDSRTKEVKDVKQLGRLKKTVARALTISRERQIAKEEATQ' A
#
# COMPACT_ATOMS: atom_id res chain seq x y z
N MET A 1 -6.67 -1.00 -5.20
CA MET A 1 -5.93 -0.67 -6.44
C MET A 1 -5.51 -1.94 -7.17
N LYS A 2 -5.47 -1.98 -8.51
CA LYS A 2 -4.98 -3.14 -9.25
C LYS A 2 -3.45 -3.14 -9.24
N LEU A 3 -2.83 -4.31 -9.34
CA LEU A 3 -1.36 -4.47 -9.28
C LEU A 3 -0.67 -3.64 -10.38
N GLN A 4 -1.23 -3.64 -11.59
CA GLN A 4 -0.72 -2.93 -12.76
C GLN A 4 -0.61 -1.41 -12.57
N ASP A 5 -1.45 -0.83 -11.70
CA ASP A 5 -1.42 0.61 -11.43
C ASP A 5 -0.31 0.95 -10.42
N ILE A 6 0.02 0.02 -9.53
CA ILE A 6 1.06 0.18 -8.50
C ILE A 6 2.44 0.03 -9.14
N THR A 7 2.62 -0.90 -10.08
CA THR A 7 3.90 -1.13 -10.76
C THR A 7 4.34 0.03 -11.65
N LYS A 8 3.41 0.84 -12.16
CA LYS A 8 3.70 2.03 -12.98
C LYS A 8 4.17 3.24 -12.17
N LYS A 9 3.99 3.22 -10.84
CA LYS A 9 4.40 4.32 -9.97
C LYS A 9 5.91 4.38 -9.78
N THR A 10 6.43 5.59 -9.62
CA THR A 10 7.84 5.80 -9.26
C THR A 10 8.10 5.38 -7.81
N ASP A 11 9.37 5.21 -7.44
CA ASP A 11 9.75 4.84 -6.06
C ASP A 11 9.24 5.88 -5.03
N ALA A 12 9.28 7.17 -5.38
CA ALA A 12 8.75 8.25 -4.54
C ALA A 12 7.22 8.19 -4.39
N GLU A 13 6.50 7.98 -5.49
CA GLU A 13 5.05 7.81 -5.48
C GLU A 13 4.58 6.56 -4.74
N LEU A 14 5.39 5.49 -4.74
CA LEU A 14 5.11 4.29 -3.95
C LEU A 14 5.21 4.57 -2.44
N MET A 15 6.23 5.31 -2.01
CA MET A 15 6.36 5.70 -0.60
C MET A 15 5.20 6.59 -0.15
N GLU A 16 4.81 7.56 -0.98
CA GLU A 16 3.66 8.42 -0.70
C GLU A 16 2.36 7.62 -0.66
N LEU A 17 2.16 6.68 -1.59
CA LEU A 17 1.02 5.77 -1.59
C LEU A 17 0.96 4.91 -0.31
N VAL A 18 2.11 4.41 0.17
CA VAL A 18 2.19 3.64 1.42
C VAL A 18 1.80 4.50 2.62
N LYS A 19 2.28 5.75 2.68
CA LYS A 19 1.95 6.68 3.77
C LYS A 19 0.45 6.97 3.80
N THR A 20 -0.12 7.43 2.68
CA THR A 20 -1.54 7.74 2.56
C THR A 20 -2.42 6.52 2.85
N SER A 21 -2.04 5.34 2.32
CA SER A 21 -2.81 4.10 2.56
C SER A 21 -2.75 3.64 4.02
N ARG A 22 -1.68 3.95 4.77
CA ARG A 22 -1.57 3.68 6.21
C ARG A 22 -2.43 4.65 7.01
N ASP A 23 -2.44 5.92 6.66
CA ASP A 23 -3.28 6.94 7.30
C ASP A 23 -4.76 6.62 7.10
N ASP A 24 -5.15 6.23 5.88
CA ASP A 24 -6.51 5.79 5.56
C ASP A 24 -6.88 4.50 6.28
N LEU A 25 -5.93 3.59 6.46
CA LEU A 25 -6.15 2.37 7.25
C LEU A 25 -6.36 2.69 8.72
N ALA A 26 -5.61 3.64 9.29
CA ALA A 26 -5.79 4.06 10.68
C ALA A 26 -7.19 4.67 10.88
N LYS A 27 -7.64 5.54 9.97
CA LYS A 27 -9.01 6.09 9.98
C LYS A 27 -10.06 4.99 9.88
N ALA A 28 -9.93 4.10 8.89
CA ALA A 28 -10.87 2.99 8.69
C ALA A 28 -10.93 2.03 9.90
N VAL A 29 -9.83 1.85 10.63
CA VAL A 29 -9.81 1.07 11.87
C VAL A 29 -10.59 1.77 12.99
N ILE A 30 -10.46 3.09 13.13
CA ILE A 30 -11.22 3.88 14.11
C ILE A 30 -12.71 3.81 13.77
N ASP A 31 -13.08 4.10 12.53
CA ASP A 31 -14.46 4.03 12.05
C ASP A 31 -15.06 2.63 12.29
N SER A 32 -14.24 1.58 12.15
CA SER A 32 -14.66 0.19 12.37
C SER A 32 -14.98 -0.09 13.81
N ARG A 33 -14.30 0.58 14.74
CA ARG A 33 -14.52 0.44 16.18
C ARG A 33 -15.69 1.28 16.66
N THR A 34 -15.95 2.42 16.02
CA THR A 34 -17.11 3.28 16.31
C THR A 34 -18.40 2.78 15.66
N LYS A 35 -18.37 1.67 14.91
CA LYS A 35 -19.47 1.12 14.11
C LYS A 35 -19.98 2.07 13.01
N GLU A 36 -19.14 3.02 12.60
CA GLU A 36 -19.43 3.96 11.50
C GLU A 36 -18.86 3.48 10.15
N VAL A 37 -18.42 2.22 10.07
CA VAL A 37 -17.90 1.66 8.81
C VAL A 37 -19.00 1.48 7.79
N LYS A 38 -18.94 2.33 6.76
CA LYS A 38 -19.77 2.25 5.56
C LYS A 38 -19.32 1.13 4.61
N ASP A 39 -18.01 0.81 4.55
CA ASP A 39 -17.46 -0.25 3.69
C ASP A 39 -16.48 -1.15 4.46
N VAL A 40 -16.95 -2.29 4.95
CA VAL A 40 -16.15 -3.29 5.70
C VAL A 40 -15.02 -3.88 4.84
N LYS A 41 -15.18 -3.92 3.52
CA LYS A 41 -14.16 -4.44 2.60
C LYS A 41 -13.02 -3.44 2.39
N GLN A 42 -13.19 -2.17 2.77
CA GLN A 42 -12.19 -1.12 2.62
C GLN A 42 -10.90 -1.44 3.38
N LEU A 43 -10.99 -1.91 4.64
CA LEU A 43 -9.80 -2.31 5.41
C LEU A 43 -8.99 -3.39 4.69
N GLY A 44 -9.67 -4.42 4.16
CA GLY A 44 -9.01 -5.49 3.43
C GLY A 44 -8.33 -4.98 2.14
N ARG A 45 -8.97 -4.04 1.43
CA ARG A 45 -8.40 -3.42 0.22
C ARG A 45 -7.18 -2.56 0.55
N LEU A 46 -7.23 -1.78 1.62
CA LEU A 46 -6.12 -0.93 2.08
C LEU A 46 -4.91 -1.79 2.49
N LYS A 47 -5.12 -2.83 3.31
CA LYS A 47 -4.06 -3.79 3.69
C LYS A 47 -3.39 -4.43 2.47
N LYS A 48 -4.18 -4.90 1.51
CA LYS A 48 -3.66 -5.50 0.26
C LYS A 48 -2.90 -4.48 -0.58
N THR A 49 -3.33 -3.22 -0.61
CA THR A 49 -2.67 -2.16 -1.38
C THR A 49 -1.31 -1.82 -0.76
N VAL A 50 -1.23 -1.67 0.57
CA VAL A 50 0.03 -1.48 1.29
C VAL A 50 0.99 -2.65 1.07
N ALA A 51 0.52 -3.88 1.22
CA ALA A 51 1.35 -5.07 1.03
C ALA A 51 1.96 -5.11 -0.38
N ARG A 52 1.15 -4.89 -1.43
CA ARG A 52 1.61 -4.87 -2.82
C ARG A 52 2.64 -3.77 -3.08
N ALA A 53 2.43 -2.56 -2.56
CA ALA A 53 3.37 -1.46 -2.73
C ALA A 53 4.73 -1.76 -2.08
N LEU A 54 4.72 -2.36 -0.87
CA LEU A 54 5.94 -2.79 -0.18
C LEU A 54 6.66 -3.92 -0.92
N THR A 55 5.91 -4.90 -1.45
CA THR A 55 6.49 -5.99 -2.26
C THR A 55 7.22 -5.44 -3.49
N ILE A 56 6.59 -4.56 -4.26
CA ILE A 56 7.21 -3.96 -5.45
C ILE A 56 8.45 -3.14 -5.08
N SER A 57 8.37 -2.36 -3.99
CA SER A 57 9.53 -1.62 -3.49
C SER A 57 10.69 -2.55 -3.12
N ARG A 58 10.39 -3.71 -2.52
CA ARG A 58 11.40 -4.70 -2.14
C ARG A 58 12.00 -5.40 -3.36
N GLU A 59 11.17 -5.80 -4.33
CA GLU A 59 11.64 -6.39 -5.60
C GLU A 59 12.59 -5.44 -6.34
N ARG A 60 12.24 -4.15 -6.42
CA ARG A 60 13.11 -3.13 -7.01
C ARG A 60 14.42 -2.96 -6.25
N GLN A 61 14.39 -3.05 -4.93
CA GLN A 61 15.59 -2.98 -4.12
C GLN A 61 16.51 -4.18 -4.37
N ILE A 62 15.96 -5.40 -4.39
CA ILE A 62 16.71 -6.62 -4.68
C ILE A 62 17.34 -6.55 -6.08
N ALA A 63 16.59 -6.12 -7.10
CA ALA A 63 17.12 -5.96 -8.46
C ALA A 63 18.26 -4.93 -8.55
N LYS A 64 18.22 -3.85 -7.75
CA LYS A 64 19.33 -2.89 -7.65
C LYS A 64 20.55 -3.51 -6.96
N GLU A 65 20.34 -4.26 -5.89
CA GLU A 65 21.41 -4.97 -5.16
C GLU A 65 22.10 -6.00 -6.05
N GLU A 66 21.34 -6.78 -6.82
CA GLU A 66 21.86 -7.77 -7.78
C GLU A 66 22.59 -7.14 -8.97
N ALA A 67 22.14 -5.98 -9.47
CA ALA A 67 22.82 -5.27 -10.55
C ALA A 67 24.13 -4.58 -10.12
N THR A 68 24.35 -4.44 -8.80
CA THR A 68 25.55 -3.80 -8.23
C THR A 68 26.62 -4.85 -7.83
N GLN A 69 26.26 -6.15 -7.82
CA GLN A 69 27.18 -7.27 -7.60
C GLN A 69 27.82 -7.73 -8.92
#